data_AF-A0A1M6LW43-F1
#
_entry.id   AF-A0A1M6LW43-F1
#
_cell.length_a   1.000
_cell.length_b   1.000
_cell.length_c   1.000
_cell.angle_alpha   90.00
_cell.angle_beta   90.00
_cell.angle_gamma   90.00
#
_symmetry.space_group_name_H-M   'P 1'
#
loop_
_entity.id
_entity.type
_entity.pdbx_description
1 polymer ?
#
loop_
_entity_poly.entity_id
_entity_poly.type
_entity_poly.pdbx_seq_one_letter_code
_entity_poly.pdbx_strand_id
1 'polypeptide(L)'
;MTVELGDASHTVIADGSGNWTTTFEAHEVPTGTATLPITASISDTAGNTQSVSGTVELDTVVDNLGIVSSQTADDIINAAEMDDGFELSGTSEPESTIQVDLEGKIYTMVADAAGNWSVQVEAGDLAQGTYTANAEITATDIAGNIETFNETFQVDTEVDAPNIDSVTYTGEDVRRISTFSATDEATVSTFQNDGAVRTPSYSESTDPVFGTEFTFDTPVFDGTHLVISSTDVAGNESGTLVVLDDNATNAGTIDNPGLINFDISALELDYASDTNIVLTEAQIQSLTGPDDALAIHGGADDTVTVAGAVQTSQVVEMNGQNYNVYTVGDTGTSLMIEQDITVII
;
A
#
# COMPACT_ATOMS: atom_id res chain seq x y z
N MET A 1 -38.65 -36.93 -39.52
CA MET A 1 -37.93 -35.68 -39.79
C MET A 1 -36.63 -35.74 -39.01
N THR A 2 -35.56 -35.18 -39.53
CA THR A 2 -34.26 -35.09 -38.83
C THR A 2 -33.95 -33.63 -38.57
N VAL A 3 -33.51 -33.32 -37.35
CA VAL A 3 -33.05 -31.99 -36.95
C VAL A 3 -31.61 -32.13 -36.48
N GLU A 4 -30.72 -31.34 -37.05
CA GLU A 4 -29.28 -31.36 -36.79
C GLU A 4 -28.85 -30.00 -36.23
N LEU A 5 -28.08 -29.97 -35.15
CA LEU A 5 -27.49 -28.77 -34.55
C LEU A 5 -25.99 -29.05 -34.36
N GLY A 6 -25.14 -28.39 -35.16
CA GLY A 6 -23.73 -28.78 -35.25
C GLY A 6 -23.59 -30.25 -35.64
N ASP A 7 -22.92 -31.04 -34.80
CA ASP A 7 -22.72 -32.48 -35.01
C ASP A 7 -23.83 -33.35 -34.37
N ALA A 8 -24.72 -32.77 -33.56
CA ALA A 8 -25.81 -33.49 -32.93
C ALA A 8 -27.00 -33.67 -33.89
N SER A 9 -27.68 -34.82 -33.82
CA SER A 9 -28.77 -35.16 -34.75
C SER A 9 -29.90 -35.92 -34.07
N HIS A 10 -31.10 -35.34 -34.08
CA HIS A 10 -32.31 -35.93 -33.52
C HIS A 10 -33.34 -36.26 -34.60
N THR A 11 -34.00 -37.40 -34.47
CA THR A 11 -35.18 -37.74 -35.27
C THR A 11 -36.44 -37.36 -34.53
N VAL A 12 -37.28 -36.53 -35.14
CA VAL A 12 -38.58 -36.09 -34.59
C VAL A 12 -39.74 -36.41 -35.53
N ILE A 13 -40.94 -36.47 -34.95
CA ILE A 13 -42.21 -36.65 -35.65
C ILE A 13 -42.98 -35.34 -35.52
N ALA A 14 -43.34 -34.74 -36.66
CA ALA A 14 -44.20 -33.56 -36.68
C ALA A 14 -45.65 -33.95 -36.35
N ASP A 15 -46.37 -33.06 -35.69
CA ASP A 15 -47.80 -33.22 -35.41
C ASP A 15 -48.65 -33.09 -36.69
N GLY A 16 -49.97 -33.31 -36.56
CA GLY A 16 -50.91 -33.20 -37.68
C GLY A 16 -51.06 -31.80 -38.30
N SER A 17 -50.46 -30.78 -37.68
CA SER A 17 -50.38 -29.40 -38.18
C SER A 17 -48.98 -29.03 -38.68
N GLY A 18 -48.01 -29.95 -38.63
CA GLY A 18 -46.64 -29.75 -39.07
C GLY A 18 -45.69 -29.15 -38.02
N ASN A 19 -46.12 -28.98 -36.76
CA ASN A 19 -45.25 -28.50 -35.70
C ASN A 19 -44.40 -29.64 -35.13
N TRP A 20 -43.21 -29.33 -34.65
CA TRP A 20 -42.30 -30.26 -34.02
C TRP A 20 -41.44 -29.52 -33.01
N THR A 21 -40.93 -30.25 -32.03
CA THR A 21 -39.97 -29.73 -31.04
C THR A 21 -38.93 -30.81 -30.77
N THR A 22 -37.69 -30.39 -30.53
CA THR A 22 -36.62 -31.23 -30.02
C THR A 22 -35.84 -30.45 -28.98
N THR A 23 -35.28 -31.14 -28.00
CA THR A 23 -34.31 -30.59 -27.05
C THR A 23 -32.99 -31.27 -27.33
N PHE A 24 -31.92 -30.48 -27.45
CA PHE A 24 -30.55 -30.99 -27.43
C PHE A 24 -30.03 -30.83 -26.01
N GLU A 25 -29.52 -31.90 -25.42
CA GLU A 25 -28.95 -31.91 -24.08
C GLU A 25 -27.57 -31.25 -24.08
N ALA A 26 -27.12 -30.74 -22.92
CA ALA A 26 -25.87 -29.97 -22.82
C ALA A 26 -24.64 -30.71 -23.36
N HIS A 27 -24.57 -32.04 -23.22
CA HIS A 27 -23.45 -32.85 -23.71
C HIS A 27 -23.44 -33.05 -25.24
N GLU A 28 -24.53 -32.69 -25.92
CA GLU A 28 -24.68 -32.78 -27.38
C GLU A 28 -24.23 -31.50 -28.07
N VAL A 29 -24.13 -30.41 -27.32
CA VAL A 29 -23.68 -29.09 -27.79
C VAL A 29 -22.23 -28.89 -27.33
N PRO A 30 -21.32 -28.41 -28.20
CA PRO A 30 -19.95 -28.12 -27.78
C PRO A 30 -19.89 -26.97 -26.75
N THR A 31 -18.73 -26.77 -26.16
CA THR A 31 -18.43 -25.62 -25.29
C THR A 31 -17.60 -24.57 -26.03
N GLY A 32 -17.60 -23.34 -25.53
CA GLY A 32 -16.87 -22.20 -26.10
C GLY A 32 -17.69 -21.45 -27.13
N THR A 33 -17.01 -20.61 -27.91
CA THR A 33 -17.68 -19.67 -28.83
C THR A 33 -17.67 -20.19 -30.26
N ALA A 34 -18.85 -20.37 -30.86
CA ALA A 34 -18.98 -20.89 -32.23
C ALA A 34 -20.34 -20.54 -32.88
N THR A 35 -20.36 -20.40 -34.20
CA THR A 35 -21.61 -20.39 -34.96
C THR A 35 -21.98 -21.81 -35.38
N LEU A 36 -23.00 -22.40 -34.76
CA LEU A 36 -23.47 -23.76 -35.08
C LEU A 36 -24.50 -23.72 -36.22
N PRO A 37 -24.35 -24.56 -37.27
CA PRO A 37 -25.40 -24.73 -38.26
C PRO A 37 -26.58 -25.50 -37.64
N ILE A 38 -27.81 -25.09 -37.96
CA ILE A 38 -29.01 -25.86 -37.65
C ILE A 38 -29.75 -26.22 -38.94
N THR A 39 -30.07 -27.50 -39.12
CA THR A 39 -30.79 -27.98 -40.31
C THR A 39 -31.97 -28.85 -39.91
N ALA A 40 -33.11 -28.63 -40.56
CA ALA A 40 -34.31 -29.44 -40.44
C ALA A 40 -34.63 -30.08 -41.79
N SER A 41 -34.66 -31.41 -41.85
CA SER A 41 -34.87 -32.17 -43.08
C SER A 41 -36.03 -33.15 -42.97
N ILE A 42 -36.90 -33.14 -43.97
CA ILE A 42 -37.99 -34.11 -44.13
C ILE A 42 -37.73 -34.99 -45.36
N SER A 43 -38.20 -36.22 -45.30
CA SER A 43 -38.24 -37.15 -46.43
C SER A 43 -39.61 -37.81 -46.46
N ASP A 44 -40.26 -37.84 -47.62
CA ASP A 44 -41.54 -38.52 -47.78
C ASP A 44 -41.35 -40.01 -48.12
N THR A 45 -42.45 -40.77 -48.16
CA THR A 45 -42.41 -42.21 -48.48
C THR A 45 -41.98 -42.51 -49.91
N ALA A 46 -42.01 -41.52 -50.81
CA ALA A 46 -41.54 -41.63 -52.19
C ALA A 46 -40.04 -41.27 -52.31
N GLY A 47 -39.39 -40.85 -51.22
CA GLY A 47 -37.98 -40.47 -51.18
C GLY A 47 -37.70 -39.02 -51.57
N ASN A 48 -38.72 -38.17 -51.70
CA ASN A 48 -38.51 -36.74 -51.93
C ASN A 48 -38.06 -36.09 -50.62
N THR A 49 -37.00 -35.29 -50.67
CA THR A 49 -36.48 -34.56 -49.52
C THR A 49 -36.68 -33.06 -49.64
N GLN A 50 -36.84 -32.41 -48.49
CA GLN A 50 -36.79 -30.95 -48.38
C GLN A 50 -36.08 -30.59 -47.08
N SER A 51 -35.26 -29.54 -47.11
CA SER A 51 -34.54 -29.04 -45.95
C SER A 51 -34.67 -27.53 -45.81
N VAL A 52 -34.56 -27.06 -44.58
CA VAL A 52 -34.36 -25.65 -44.22
C VAL A 52 -33.17 -25.57 -43.27
N SER A 53 -32.36 -24.52 -43.41
CA SER A 53 -31.17 -24.31 -42.59
C SER A 53 -31.15 -22.91 -41.99
N GLY A 54 -30.42 -22.77 -40.89
CA GLY A 54 -30.10 -21.53 -40.19
C GLY A 54 -28.82 -21.69 -39.39
N THR A 55 -28.55 -20.73 -38.51
CA THR A 55 -27.43 -20.77 -37.57
C THR A 55 -27.89 -20.44 -36.15
N VAL A 56 -27.10 -20.88 -35.18
CA VAL A 56 -27.21 -20.55 -33.75
C VAL A 56 -25.83 -20.07 -33.32
N GLU A 57 -25.74 -18.87 -32.77
CA GLU A 57 -24.51 -18.43 -32.09
C GLU A 57 -24.46 -19.13 -30.72
N LEU A 58 -23.39 -19.85 -30.48
CA LEU A 58 -23.05 -20.50 -29.22
C LEU A 58 -21.97 -19.68 -28.54
N ASP A 59 -22.22 -19.39 -27.27
CA ASP A 59 -21.26 -18.75 -26.39
C ASP A 59 -21.52 -19.30 -24.98
N THR A 60 -20.48 -19.86 -24.35
CA THR A 60 -20.60 -20.53 -23.05
C THR A 60 -19.42 -20.23 -22.10
N VAL A 61 -18.59 -19.25 -22.44
CA VAL A 61 -17.35 -18.94 -21.71
C VAL A 61 -17.15 -17.44 -21.69
N VAL A 62 -16.49 -16.93 -20.66
CA VAL A 62 -15.83 -15.63 -20.74
C VAL A 62 -14.38 -15.91 -21.13
N ASP A 63 -13.87 -15.23 -22.14
CA ASP A 63 -12.46 -15.28 -22.53
C ASP A 63 -11.66 -14.09 -21.94
N ASN A 64 -10.36 -14.32 -21.75
CA ASN A 64 -9.37 -13.26 -21.47
C ASN A 64 -9.60 -12.44 -20.18
N LEU A 65 -10.31 -12.99 -19.19
CA LEU A 65 -10.40 -12.37 -17.87
C LEU A 65 -9.04 -12.41 -17.15
N GLY A 66 -8.57 -11.24 -16.74
CA GLY A 66 -7.35 -11.11 -15.94
C GLY A 66 -7.12 -9.69 -15.46
N ILE A 67 -6.13 -9.52 -14.59
CA ILE A 67 -5.66 -8.25 -14.06
C ILE A 67 -4.19 -8.04 -14.48
N VAL A 68 -3.75 -6.79 -14.59
CA VAL A 68 -2.34 -6.47 -14.75
C VAL A 68 -1.61 -6.87 -13.46
N SER A 69 -0.47 -7.54 -13.59
CA SER A 69 0.18 -8.25 -12.49
C SER A 69 0.89 -7.36 -11.45
N SER A 70 0.93 -6.05 -11.65
CA SER A 70 1.59 -5.11 -10.74
C SER A 70 0.66 -3.91 -10.61
N GLN A 71 0.09 -3.70 -9.42
CA GLN A 71 -0.87 -2.59 -9.24
C GLN A 71 -0.16 -1.23 -9.15
N THR A 72 1.05 -1.23 -8.58
CA THR A 72 2.00 -0.11 -8.54
C THR A 72 3.31 -0.52 -9.21
N ALA A 73 4.36 0.31 -9.11
CA ALA A 73 5.64 0.03 -9.76
C ALA A 73 6.35 -1.22 -9.21
N ASP A 74 6.04 -1.60 -7.98
CA ASP A 74 6.63 -2.68 -7.20
C ASP A 74 5.61 -3.68 -6.63
N ASP A 75 4.32 -3.49 -6.90
CA ASP A 75 3.19 -4.33 -6.44
C ASP A 75 2.97 -4.31 -4.92
N ILE A 76 3.46 -3.25 -4.27
CA ILE A 76 3.18 -2.90 -2.88
C ILE A 76 2.55 -1.51 -2.88
N ILE A 77 1.38 -1.35 -2.26
CA ILE A 77 0.77 -0.02 -2.10
C ILE A 77 1.37 0.64 -0.87
N ASN A 78 2.18 1.67 -1.08
CA ASN A 78 2.77 2.45 0.00
C ASN A 78 1.83 3.56 0.51
N ALA A 79 2.21 4.27 1.58
CA ALA A 79 1.39 5.30 2.20
C ALA A 79 1.07 6.45 1.24
N ALA A 80 2.06 6.91 0.48
CA ALA A 80 1.88 7.99 -0.49
C ALA A 80 0.94 7.57 -1.64
N GLU A 81 1.09 6.35 -2.15
CA GLU A 81 0.21 5.79 -3.19
C GLU A 81 -1.21 5.55 -2.68
N MET A 82 -1.37 5.15 -1.41
CA MET A 82 -2.67 5.01 -0.77
C MET A 82 -3.38 6.37 -0.64
N ASP A 83 -2.65 7.43 -0.30
CA ASP A 83 -3.17 8.78 -0.12
C ASP A 83 -3.45 9.52 -1.44
N ASP A 84 -2.62 9.29 -2.47
CA ASP A 84 -2.88 9.79 -3.83
C ASP A 84 -3.99 8.99 -4.55
N GLY A 85 -4.19 7.73 -4.13
CA GLY A 85 -5.01 6.75 -4.82
C GLY A 85 -4.27 6.08 -5.99
N PHE A 86 -4.71 4.88 -6.37
CA PHE A 86 -4.07 4.08 -7.41
C PHE A 86 -5.10 3.45 -8.37
N GLU A 87 -4.65 3.02 -9.55
CA GLU A 87 -5.50 2.41 -10.56
C GLU A 87 -5.31 0.89 -10.58
N LEU A 88 -6.41 0.14 -10.44
CA LEU A 88 -6.44 -1.29 -10.78
C LEU A 88 -6.86 -1.42 -12.24
N SER A 89 -6.18 -2.25 -13.02
CA SER A 89 -6.49 -2.45 -14.44
C SER A 89 -6.33 -3.89 -14.88
N GLY A 90 -7.02 -4.27 -15.96
CA GLY A 90 -6.97 -5.62 -16.47
C GLY A 90 -7.64 -5.79 -17.82
N THR A 91 -7.91 -7.04 -18.17
CA THR A 91 -8.58 -7.41 -19.41
C THR A 91 -9.77 -8.33 -19.18
N SER A 92 -10.68 -8.33 -20.15
CA SER A 92 -11.77 -9.28 -20.32
C SER A 92 -12.16 -9.32 -21.80
N GLU A 93 -13.25 -10.00 -22.14
CA GLU A 93 -13.90 -9.82 -23.43
C GLU A 93 -14.42 -8.37 -23.58
N PRO A 94 -14.37 -7.80 -24.79
CA PRO A 94 -14.94 -6.49 -25.05
C PRO A 94 -16.41 -6.39 -24.63
N GLU A 95 -16.78 -5.24 -24.06
CA GLU A 95 -18.14 -4.93 -23.62
C GLU A 95 -18.68 -5.81 -22.46
N SER A 96 -17.86 -6.68 -21.88
CA SER A 96 -18.19 -7.40 -20.63
C SER A 96 -18.40 -6.43 -19.48
N THR A 97 -19.40 -6.72 -18.65
CA THR A 97 -19.55 -6.03 -17.35
C THR A 97 -18.57 -6.61 -16.37
N ILE A 98 -17.74 -5.77 -15.75
CA ILE A 98 -16.75 -6.16 -14.76
C ILE A 98 -17.19 -5.65 -13.39
N GLN A 99 -17.15 -6.52 -12.41
CA GLN A 99 -17.32 -6.19 -10.99
C GLN A 99 -16.03 -6.53 -10.25
N VAL A 100 -15.43 -5.56 -9.58
CA VAL A 100 -14.27 -5.77 -8.70
C VAL A 100 -14.75 -5.60 -7.27
N ASP A 101 -14.68 -6.65 -6.46
CA ASP A 101 -14.85 -6.59 -5.01
C ASP A 101 -13.46 -6.56 -4.37
N LEU A 102 -13.06 -5.38 -3.88
CA LEU A 102 -11.78 -5.11 -3.26
C LEU A 102 -11.98 -4.89 -1.77
N GLU A 103 -11.55 -5.84 -0.94
CA GLU A 103 -11.74 -5.81 0.53
C GLU A 103 -13.19 -5.49 0.97
N GLY A 104 -14.19 -5.93 0.20
CA GLY A 104 -15.61 -5.68 0.46
C GLY A 104 -16.17 -4.42 -0.21
N LYS A 105 -15.33 -3.59 -0.86
CA LYS A 105 -15.77 -2.44 -1.64
C LYS A 105 -15.96 -2.84 -3.11
N ILE A 106 -17.17 -2.62 -3.61
CA ILE A 106 -17.56 -3.03 -4.97
C ILE A 106 -17.42 -1.87 -5.96
N TYR A 107 -16.70 -2.15 -7.04
CA TYR A 107 -16.60 -1.31 -8.23
C TYR A 107 -17.24 -2.01 -9.43
N THR A 108 -17.88 -1.25 -10.32
CA THR A 108 -18.51 -1.80 -11.52
C THR A 108 -18.21 -0.93 -12.74
N MET A 109 -17.73 -1.58 -13.79
CA MET A 109 -17.40 -0.93 -15.06
C MET A 109 -17.71 -1.86 -16.23
N VAL A 110 -17.47 -1.38 -17.46
CA VAL A 110 -17.61 -2.18 -18.68
C VAL A 110 -16.27 -2.16 -19.39
N ALA A 111 -15.78 -3.34 -19.80
CA ALA A 111 -14.56 -3.45 -20.59
C ALA A 111 -14.72 -2.71 -21.92
N ASP A 112 -13.68 -2.00 -22.35
CA ASP A 112 -13.70 -1.22 -23.59
C ASP A 112 -13.76 -2.12 -24.84
N ALA A 113 -13.83 -1.51 -26.02
CA ALA A 113 -13.89 -2.25 -27.28
C ALA A 113 -12.64 -3.10 -27.60
N ALA A 114 -11.53 -2.88 -26.87
CA ALA A 114 -10.32 -3.68 -26.93
C ALA A 114 -10.22 -4.70 -25.79
N GLY A 115 -11.20 -4.74 -24.88
CA GLY A 115 -11.25 -5.64 -23.73
C GLY A 115 -10.53 -5.12 -22.50
N ASN A 116 -10.09 -3.86 -22.46
CA ASN A 116 -9.42 -3.30 -21.28
C ASN A 116 -10.45 -2.77 -20.29
N TRP A 117 -10.17 -2.92 -19.00
CA TRP A 117 -10.92 -2.27 -17.93
C TRP A 117 -9.96 -1.64 -16.93
N SER A 118 -10.41 -0.59 -16.26
CA SER A 118 -9.69 -0.01 -15.12
C SER A 118 -10.65 0.65 -14.13
N VAL A 119 -10.17 0.79 -12.89
CA VAL A 119 -10.87 1.46 -11.81
C VAL A 119 -9.87 2.22 -10.94
N GLN A 120 -10.22 3.47 -10.62
CA GLN A 120 -9.50 4.25 -9.63
C GLN A 120 -9.95 3.85 -8.21
N VAL A 121 -9.00 3.44 -7.39
CA VAL A 121 -9.14 3.28 -5.95
C VAL A 121 -8.75 4.62 -5.32
N GLU A 122 -9.70 5.27 -4.67
CA GLU A 122 -9.51 6.61 -4.10
C GLU A 122 -8.95 6.50 -2.67
N ALA A 123 -8.36 7.60 -2.19
CA ALA A 123 -7.88 7.68 -0.81
C ALA A 123 -8.96 7.31 0.21
N GLY A 124 -8.61 6.44 1.15
CA GLY A 124 -9.50 5.93 2.21
C GLY A 124 -10.48 4.83 1.77
N ASP A 125 -10.39 4.35 0.53
CA ASP A 125 -11.17 3.19 0.07
C ASP A 125 -10.67 1.87 0.67
N LEU A 126 -9.38 1.82 0.99
CA LEU A 126 -8.73 0.76 1.72
C LEU A 126 -8.27 1.26 3.09
N ALA A 127 -8.15 0.34 4.05
CA ALA A 127 -7.53 0.66 5.32
C ALA A 127 -6.01 0.83 5.13
N GLN A 128 -5.42 1.75 5.89
CA GLN A 128 -3.97 1.81 6.08
C GLN A 128 -3.49 0.62 6.93
N GLY A 129 -2.20 0.31 6.84
CA GLY A 129 -1.50 -0.74 7.59
C GLY A 129 -0.72 -1.69 6.68
N THR A 130 -0.04 -2.67 7.28
CA THR A 130 0.64 -3.74 6.52
C THR A 130 -0.21 -5.02 6.41
N TYR A 131 -0.67 -5.37 5.21
CA TYR A 131 -1.46 -6.58 4.95
C TYR A 131 -1.49 -6.99 3.47
N THR A 132 -1.99 -8.19 3.19
CA THR A 132 -2.29 -8.63 1.82
C THR A 132 -3.75 -8.35 1.50
N ALA A 133 -4.00 -7.46 0.53
CA ALA A 133 -5.34 -7.15 0.04
C ALA A 133 -5.79 -8.19 -1.01
N ASN A 134 -7.09 -8.47 -1.06
CA ASN A 134 -7.73 -9.38 -2.01
C ASN A 134 -8.72 -8.62 -2.91
N ALA A 135 -8.58 -8.83 -4.22
CA ALA A 135 -9.53 -8.39 -5.22
C ALA A 135 -10.20 -9.61 -5.88
N GLU A 136 -11.52 -9.69 -5.78
CA GLU A 136 -12.34 -10.64 -6.54
C GLU A 136 -12.93 -9.94 -7.77
N ILE A 137 -12.51 -10.35 -8.97
CA ILE A 137 -12.94 -9.80 -10.25
C ILE A 137 -13.94 -10.77 -10.87
N THR A 138 -15.16 -10.31 -11.12
CA THR A 138 -16.19 -11.07 -11.84
C THR A 138 -16.53 -10.39 -13.15
N ALA A 139 -16.43 -11.11 -14.25
CA ALA A 139 -16.86 -10.66 -15.57
C ALA A 139 -18.16 -11.34 -15.97
N THR A 140 -19.06 -10.57 -16.60
CA THR A 140 -20.26 -11.08 -17.28
C THR A 140 -20.25 -10.61 -18.71
N ASP A 141 -20.15 -11.54 -19.66
CA ASP A 141 -20.15 -11.23 -21.10
C ASP A 141 -21.55 -10.89 -21.64
N ILE A 142 -21.64 -10.63 -22.95
CA ILE A 142 -22.90 -10.29 -23.63
C ILE A 142 -23.88 -11.47 -23.68
N ALA A 143 -23.38 -12.71 -23.73
CA ALA A 143 -24.20 -13.92 -23.71
C ALA A 143 -24.73 -14.25 -22.30
N GLY A 144 -24.16 -13.61 -21.27
CA GLY A 144 -24.51 -13.79 -19.87
C GLY A 144 -23.69 -14.89 -19.18
N ASN A 145 -22.58 -15.35 -19.77
CA ASN A 145 -21.65 -16.22 -19.05
C ASN A 145 -20.91 -15.42 -17.98
N ILE A 146 -20.51 -16.11 -16.90
CA ILE A 146 -19.85 -15.49 -15.75
C ILE A 146 -18.57 -16.24 -15.47
N GLU A 147 -17.48 -15.49 -15.31
CA GLU A 147 -16.21 -15.99 -14.81
C GLU A 147 -15.73 -15.10 -13.65
N THR A 148 -15.10 -15.73 -12.66
CA THR A 148 -14.55 -15.06 -11.49
C THR A 148 -13.07 -15.40 -11.34
N PHE A 149 -12.26 -14.39 -11.06
CA PHE A 149 -10.83 -14.45 -10.85
C PHE A 149 -10.48 -13.73 -9.53
N ASN A 150 -9.48 -14.22 -8.79
CA ASN A 150 -9.03 -13.58 -7.56
C ASN A 150 -7.55 -13.20 -7.69
N GLU A 151 -7.21 -11.99 -7.26
CA GLU A 151 -5.85 -11.47 -7.20
C GLU A 151 -5.53 -10.96 -5.80
N THR A 152 -4.25 -11.00 -5.43
CA THR A 152 -3.77 -10.41 -4.18
C THR A 152 -2.57 -9.52 -4.42
N PHE A 153 -2.48 -8.41 -3.70
CA PHE A 153 -1.32 -7.51 -3.69
C PHE A 153 -1.01 -7.09 -2.25
N GLN A 154 0.19 -6.58 -2.00
CA GLN A 154 0.57 -6.11 -0.66
C GLN A 154 0.15 -4.65 -0.49
N VAL A 155 -0.32 -4.33 0.70
CA VAL A 155 -0.46 -2.98 1.21
C VAL A 155 0.52 -2.86 2.36
N ASP A 156 1.36 -1.84 2.32
CA ASP A 156 2.30 -1.55 3.38
C ASP A 156 2.45 -0.04 3.48
N THR A 157 1.70 0.58 4.38
CA THR A 157 1.69 2.03 4.57
C THR A 157 2.37 2.45 5.87
N GLU A 158 3.18 1.57 6.46
CA GLU A 158 3.75 1.76 7.79
C GLU A 158 5.27 1.58 7.74
N VAL A 159 6.01 2.49 8.35
CA VAL A 159 7.46 2.36 8.54
C VAL A 159 7.82 2.87 9.92
N ASP A 160 8.66 2.12 10.62
CA ASP A 160 9.15 2.52 11.93
C ASP A 160 10.33 3.49 11.79
N ALA A 161 10.35 4.52 12.64
CA ALA A 161 11.51 5.39 12.77
C ALA A 161 12.73 4.58 13.26
N PRO A 162 13.94 4.87 12.73
CA PRO A 162 15.14 4.14 13.10
C PRO A 162 15.58 4.49 14.53
N ASN A 163 15.43 3.55 15.46
CA ASN A 163 15.84 3.74 16.85
C ASN A 163 17.37 3.75 16.97
N ILE A 164 17.93 4.72 17.69
CA ILE A 164 19.38 4.88 17.84
C ILE A 164 19.90 3.99 18.97
N ASP A 165 20.87 3.14 18.67
CA ASP A 165 21.51 2.24 19.65
C ASP A 165 22.71 2.90 20.33
N SER A 166 23.57 3.56 19.54
CA SER A 166 24.74 4.22 20.11
C SER A 166 25.26 5.36 19.26
N VAL A 167 25.84 6.37 19.91
CA VAL A 167 26.65 7.41 19.29
C VAL A 167 28.07 7.35 19.86
N THR A 168 29.08 7.32 18.99
CA THR A 168 30.50 7.40 19.38
C THR A 168 31.09 8.74 18.96
N TYR A 169 31.75 9.42 19.89
CA TYR A 169 32.40 10.71 19.66
C TYR A 169 33.91 10.62 19.44
N THR A 170 34.49 11.60 18.73
CA THR A 170 35.93 11.87 18.67
C THR A 170 36.18 13.34 19.01
N GLY A 171 36.53 13.62 20.27
CA GLY A 171 36.44 14.98 20.79
C GLY A 171 34.97 15.26 21.11
N GLU A 172 34.46 16.39 20.62
CA GLU A 172 33.05 16.78 20.70
C GLU A 172 32.26 16.34 19.45
N ASP A 173 32.95 15.90 18.38
CA ASP A 173 32.29 15.57 17.11
C ASP A 173 31.84 14.10 17.05
N VAL A 174 30.69 13.83 16.43
CA VAL A 174 30.18 12.48 16.20
C VAL A 174 31.01 11.75 15.16
N ARG A 175 31.57 10.60 15.54
CA ARG A 175 32.37 9.73 14.67
C ARG A 175 31.59 8.54 14.13
N ARG A 176 30.71 7.95 14.93
CA ARG A 176 29.86 6.83 14.54
C ARG A 176 28.47 6.95 15.16
N ILE A 177 27.48 6.42 14.47
CA ILE A 177 26.12 6.25 14.97
C ILE A 177 25.60 4.88 14.53
N SER A 178 24.90 4.17 15.42
CA SER A 178 24.27 2.89 15.13
C SER A 178 22.77 2.93 15.40
N THR A 179 22.00 2.16 14.62
CA THR A 179 20.59 1.86 14.85
C THR A 179 20.42 0.46 15.44
N PHE A 180 19.29 0.19 16.10
CA PHE A 180 18.96 -1.16 16.58
C PHE A 180 18.55 -2.14 15.46
N SER A 181 17.95 -1.63 14.39
CA SER A 181 17.45 -2.43 13.25
C SER A 181 18.29 -2.23 11.99
N ALA A 182 18.34 -3.28 11.17
CA ALA A 182 18.90 -3.30 9.82
C ALA A 182 17.90 -3.86 8.79
N THR A 183 16.59 -3.79 9.09
CA THR A 183 15.51 -4.28 8.22
C THR A 183 15.31 -3.40 6.99
N ASP A 184 15.49 -2.10 7.16
CA ASP A 184 15.18 -1.07 6.18
C ASP A 184 16.45 -0.37 5.70
N GLU A 185 16.40 0.21 4.51
CA GLU A 185 17.53 1.00 3.99
C GLU A 185 17.64 2.28 4.82
N ALA A 186 18.80 2.55 5.40
CA ALA A 186 18.98 3.70 6.27
C ALA A 186 19.98 4.71 5.69
N THR A 187 19.68 6.00 5.82
CA THR A 187 20.52 7.09 5.34
C THR A 187 20.77 8.13 6.44
N VAL A 188 21.86 8.88 6.30
CA VAL A 188 22.23 9.95 7.23
C VAL A 188 22.17 11.30 6.53
N SER A 189 21.49 12.26 7.17
CA SER A 189 21.47 13.66 6.77
C SER A 189 21.94 14.57 7.90
N THR A 190 22.66 15.63 7.54
CA THR A 190 23.10 16.70 8.44
C THR A 190 22.63 18.04 7.92
N PHE A 191 22.45 19.00 8.82
CA PHE A 191 21.87 20.29 8.48
C PHE A 191 22.86 21.41 8.75
N GLN A 192 22.93 22.36 7.82
CA GLN A 192 23.58 23.65 8.05
C GLN A 192 22.60 24.61 8.73
N ASN A 193 23.13 25.66 9.37
CA ASN A 193 22.31 26.68 10.05
C ASN A 193 21.38 27.45 9.10
N ASP A 194 21.62 27.40 7.79
CA ASP A 194 20.78 28.04 6.77
C ASP A 194 19.66 27.11 6.24
N GLY A 195 19.54 25.90 6.79
CA GLY A 195 18.58 24.88 6.34
C GLY A 195 19.09 23.97 5.23
N ALA A 196 20.31 24.19 4.72
CA ALA A 196 20.84 23.32 3.67
C ALA A 196 21.11 21.91 4.22
N VAL A 197 20.45 20.92 3.61
CA VAL A 197 20.62 19.50 3.89
C VAL A 197 21.88 18.98 3.20
N ARG A 198 22.66 18.16 3.90
CA ARG A 198 23.86 17.49 3.37
C ARG A 198 23.92 16.05 3.80
N THR A 199 24.37 15.19 2.89
CA THR A 199 24.77 13.82 3.22
C THR A 199 26.27 13.83 3.59
N PRO A 200 26.65 13.53 4.84
CA PRO A 200 28.05 13.35 5.19
C PRO A 200 28.63 12.13 4.45
N SER A 201 29.94 12.10 4.22
CA SER A 201 30.59 10.89 3.72
C SER A 201 30.80 9.90 4.86
N TYR A 202 30.34 8.67 4.68
CA TYR A 202 30.46 7.59 5.65
C TYR A 202 30.70 6.24 4.97
N SER A 203 31.22 5.29 5.75
CA SER A 203 31.12 3.86 5.45
C SER A 203 30.05 3.23 6.32
N GLU A 204 29.25 2.35 5.73
CA GLU A 204 28.15 1.65 6.39
C GLU A 204 28.49 0.18 6.61
N SER A 205 28.03 -0.38 7.73
CA SER A 205 28.05 -1.81 8.00
C SER A 205 26.71 -2.24 8.59
N THR A 206 26.06 -3.22 7.98
CA THR A 206 24.80 -3.79 8.45
C THR A 206 25.03 -5.16 9.08
N ASP A 207 24.43 -5.39 10.24
CA ASP A 207 24.37 -6.69 10.90
C ASP A 207 22.91 -7.00 11.28
N PRO A 208 22.34 -8.15 10.86
CA PRO A 208 20.94 -8.49 11.16
C PRO A 208 20.58 -8.57 12.64
N VAL A 209 21.56 -8.63 13.55
CA VAL A 209 21.37 -8.71 15.00
C VAL A 209 21.71 -7.39 15.68
N PHE A 210 22.69 -6.64 15.18
CA PHE A 210 23.20 -5.42 15.81
C PHE A 210 22.79 -4.13 15.09
N GLY A 211 21.98 -4.23 14.03
CA GLY A 211 21.50 -3.10 13.27
C GLY A 211 22.53 -2.52 12.31
N THR A 212 22.39 -1.24 12.00
CA THR A 212 23.21 -0.54 11.00
C THR A 212 24.16 0.44 11.68
N GLU A 213 25.46 0.33 11.44
CA GLU A 213 26.47 1.27 11.91
C GLU A 213 26.96 2.17 10.76
N PHE A 214 26.90 3.48 10.98
CA PHE A 214 27.48 4.50 10.11
C PHE A 214 28.78 5.03 10.72
N THR A 215 29.88 4.92 9.99
CA THR A 215 31.17 5.52 10.38
C THR A 215 31.51 6.68 9.47
N PHE A 216 31.51 7.90 10.01
CA PHE A 216 31.78 9.11 9.23
C PHE A 216 33.26 9.23 8.88
N ASP A 217 33.57 9.53 7.63
CA ASP A 217 34.95 9.75 7.16
C ASP A 217 35.58 10.93 7.89
N THR A 218 34.83 12.02 7.96
CA THR A 218 35.11 13.21 8.77
C THR A 218 34.06 13.28 9.89
N PRO A 219 34.45 13.42 11.17
CA PRO A 219 33.49 13.58 12.26
C PRO A 219 32.46 14.66 11.96
N VAL A 220 31.20 14.36 12.25
CA VAL A 220 30.06 15.28 12.12
C VAL A 220 30.07 16.20 13.34
N PHE A 221 29.97 17.50 13.10
CA PHE A 221 30.04 18.49 14.16
C PHE A 221 28.82 18.40 15.09
N ASP A 222 29.06 18.47 16.40
CA ASP A 222 28.04 18.31 17.45
C ASP A 222 26.86 19.29 17.30
N GLY A 223 27.14 20.53 16.88
CA GLY A 223 26.12 21.55 16.62
C GLY A 223 25.36 21.39 15.29
N THR A 224 25.44 20.24 14.62
CA THR A 224 24.58 19.93 13.46
C THR A 224 23.49 18.96 13.88
N HIS A 225 22.24 19.29 13.56
CA HIS A 225 21.18 18.28 13.60
C HIS A 225 21.57 17.12 12.71
N LEU A 226 21.29 15.90 13.18
CA LEU A 226 21.52 14.69 12.44
C LEU A 226 20.19 13.94 12.35
N VAL A 227 19.79 13.60 11.13
CA VAL A 227 18.62 12.74 10.89
C VAL A 227 19.12 11.42 10.35
N ILE A 228 18.70 10.34 11.00
CA ILE A 228 18.75 9.00 10.42
C ILE A 228 17.37 8.74 9.83
N SER A 229 17.31 8.47 8.53
CA SER A 229 16.06 8.07 7.86
C SER A 229 16.10 6.60 7.53
N SER A 230 14.98 5.89 7.66
CA SER A 230 14.73 4.56 7.12
C SER A 230 13.79 4.66 5.93
N THR A 231 14.00 3.79 4.94
CA THR A 231 13.08 3.54 3.83
C THR A 231 12.84 2.03 3.77
N ASP A 232 11.58 1.64 3.93
CA ASP A 232 11.19 0.23 3.87
C ASP A 232 11.14 -0.30 2.42
N VAL A 233 10.69 -1.54 2.25
CA VAL A 233 10.60 -2.18 0.92
C VAL A 233 9.46 -1.62 0.05
N ALA A 234 8.47 -0.97 0.65
CA ALA A 234 7.36 -0.31 -0.04
C ALA A 234 7.72 1.14 -0.45
N GLY A 235 8.83 1.66 0.08
CA GLY A 235 9.26 3.03 -0.13
C GLY A 235 8.65 4.03 0.85
N ASN A 236 8.04 3.58 1.96
CA ASN A 236 7.68 4.50 3.04
C ASN A 236 8.94 4.99 3.73
N GLU A 237 8.97 6.27 4.11
CA GLU A 237 10.10 6.88 4.79
C GLU A 237 9.73 7.33 6.20
N SER A 238 10.61 7.09 7.19
CA SER A 238 10.52 7.70 8.51
C SER A 238 11.91 8.08 9.01
N GLY A 239 11.98 8.94 10.00
CA GLY A 239 13.23 9.53 10.46
C GLY A 239 13.28 9.73 11.96
N THR A 240 14.49 9.60 12.48
CA THR A 240 14.84 9.97 13.85
C THR A 240 15.76 11.17 13.82
N LEU A 241 15.30 12.27 14.41
CA LEU A 241 16.13 13.44 14.65
C LEU A 241 16.93 13.25 15.94
N VAL A 242 18.24 13.14 15.80
CA VAL A 242 19.19 13.00 16.90
C VAL A 242 19.58 14.39 17.38
N VAL A 243 19.21 14.68 18.63
CA VAL A 243 19.59 15.91 19.32
C VAL A 243 20.93 15.66 20.00
N LEU A 244 21.90 16.49 19.66
CA LEU A 244 23.27 16.43 20.13
C LEU A 244 23.60 17.67 20.95
N ASP A 245 24.66 17.62 21.75
CA ASP A 245 25.10 18.75 22.57
C ASP A 245 25.62 19.89 21.67
N ASP A 246 25.01 21.08 21.75
CA ASP A 246 25.62 22.26 21.12
C ASP A 246 26.57 22.95 22.10
N ASN A 247 27.88 22.78 21.89
CA ASN A 247 28.92 23.50 22.64
C ASN A 247 28.85 25.04 22.52
N ALA A 248 28.02 25.60 21.62
CA ALA A 248 27.85 27.05 21.44
C ALA A 248 26.59 27.64 22.10
N THR A 249 25.49 26.89 22.25
CA THR A 249 24.22 27.39 22.78
C THR A 249 23.36 26.27 23.39
N ASN A 250 23.15 26.29 24.72
CA ASN A 250 22.16 25.44 25.41
C ASN A 250 20.71 25.68 24.93
N ALA A 251 20.33 25.19 23.75
CA ALA A 251 18.95 24.98 23.41
C ALA A 251 18.86 23.98 22.24
N GLY A 252 18.46 22.74 22.55
CA GLY A 252 17.94 21.75 21.61
C GLY A 252 16.75 22.31 20.83
N THR A 253 17.02 23.22 19.90
CA THR A 253 16.04 23.87 19.05
C THR A 253 15.84 22.98 17.83
N ILE A 254 14.59 22.59 17.61
CA ILE A 254 14.15 21.78 16.47
C ILE A 254 13.59 22.68 15.34
N ASP A 255 14.16 23.87 15.19
CA ASP A 255 13.66 24.94 14.31
C ASP A 255 14.45 25.03 12.98
N ASN A 256 15.33 24.07 12.71
CA ASN A 256 16.08 24.05 11.46
C ASN A 256 15.10 23.90 10.27
N PRO A 257 15.07 24.88 9.34
CA PRO A 257 14.10 24.87 8.25
C PRO A 257 14.30 23.73 7.25
N GLY A 258 15.44 23.04 7.28
CA GLY A 258 15.67 21.86 6.45
C GLY A 258 14.88 20.63 6.90
N LEU A 259 14.41 20.59 8.15
CA LEU A 259 13.65 19.45 8.71
C LEU A 259 12.33 19.20 7.98
N ILE A 260 11.77 20.20 7.29
CA ILE A 260 10.55 20.07 6.47
C ILE A 260 10.69 19.08 5.30
N ASN A 261 11.90 18.65 4.97
CA ASN A 261 12.15 17.69 3.88
C ASN A 261 12.20 16.24 4.38
N PHE A 262 11.86 16.00 5.64
CA PHE A 262 11.93 14.69 6.27
C PHE A 262 10.62 14.42 6.99
N ASP A 263 10.19 13.15 6.97
CA ASP A 263 9.22 12.65 7.94
C ASP A 263 9.97 12.22 9.20
N ILE A 264 9.71 12.89 10.31
CA ILE A 264 10.39 12.69 11.59
C ILE A 264 9.36 12.18 12.60
N SER A 265 9.31 10.85 12.75
CA SER A 265 8.41 10.19 13.70
C SER A 265 9.08 9.94 15.06
N ALA A 266 10.39 10.21 15.21
CA ALA A 266 11.09 10.11 16.49
C ALA A 266 12.11 11.25 16.75
N LEU A 267 12.22 11.67 18.02
CA LEU A 267 13.31 12.48 18.55
C LEU A 267 14.15 11.65 19.50
N GLU A 268 15.47 11.71 19.35
CA GLU A 268 16.43 11.05 20.23
C GLU A 268 17.19 12.11 21.05
N LEU A 269 17.01 12.11 22.37
CA LEU A 269 17.58 13.10 23.29
C LEU A 269 18.71 12.54 24.17
N ASP A 270 18.89 11.21 24.24
CA ASP A 270 19.86 10.57 25.16
C ASP A 270 21.32 11.01 24.96
N TYR A 271 21.61 11.67 23.85
CA TYR A 271 22.95 12.07 23.42
C TYR A 271 23.24 13.57 23.61
N ALA A 272 22.31 14.33 24.19
CA ALA A 272 22.50 15.72 24.60
C ALA A 272 22.34 15.87 26.13
N SER A 273 23.00 16.87 26.71
CA SER A 273 22.94 17.13 28.15
C SER A 273 21.90 18.20 28.50
N ASP A 274 21.05 17.92 29.49
CA ASP A 274 20.04 18.86 30.01
C ASP A 274 19.12 19.44 28.90
N THR A 275 18.57 18.60 28.02
CA THR A 275 17.78 19.06 26.88
C THR A 275 16.49 19.74 27.33
N ASN A 276 16.18 20.92 26.79
CA ASN A 276 14.90 21.60 27.02
C ASN A 276 14.24 21.96 25.69
N ILE A 277 13.28 21.13 25.27
CA ILE A 277 12.53 21.31 24.03
C ILE A 277 11.17 21.91 24.32
N VAL A 278 10.74 22.84 23.47
CA VAL A 278 9.38 23.38 23.46
C VAL A 278 8.70 22.95 22.17
N LEU A 279 7.61 22.21 22.29
CA LEU A 279 6.78 21.73 21.18
C LEU A 279 5.43 22.43 21.14
N THR A 280 4.96 22.63 19.92
CA THR A 280 3.58 23.01 19.60
C THR A 280 3.00 21.97 18.66
N GLU A 281 1.66 21.84 18.62
CA GLU A 281 0.95 20.95 17.67
C GLU A 281 1.44 21.16 16.23
N ALA A 282 1.57 22.42 15.80
CA ALA A 282 2.04 22.75 14.45
C ALA A 282 3.50 22.34 14.19
N GLN A 283 4.36 22.32 15.21
CA GLN A 283 5.73 21.82 15.05
C GLN A 283 5.77 20.30 14.95
N ILE A 284 4.94 19.60 15.73
CA ILE A 284 4.85 18.14 15.65
C ILE A 284 4.34 17.75 14.25
N GLN A 285 3.25 18.36 13.78
CA GLN A 285 2.71 18.13 12.43
C GLN A 285 3.70 18.48 11.31
N SER A 286 4.51 19.52 11.50
CA SER A 286 5.52 19.88 10.51
C SER A 286 6.69 18.89 10.47
N LEU A 287 6.89 18.10 11.53
CA LEU A 287 7.92 17.07 11.62
C LEU A 287 7.40 15.73 11.09
N THR A 288 6.22 15.31 11.53
CA THR A 288 5.68 13.96 11.30
C THR A 288 4.80 13.83 10.05
N GLY A 289 4.66 14.92 9.29
CA GLY A 289 3.79 14.96 8.11
C GLY A 289 2.38 14.37 8.35
N PRO A 290 1.94 13.40 7.53
CA PRO A 290 0.61 12.80 7.64
C PRO A 290 0.44 11.85 8.85
N ASP A 291 1.51 11.33 9.43
CA ASP A 291 1.45 10.36 10.55
C ASP A 291 0.90 11.01 11.82
N ASP A 292 1.09 12.32 11.98
CA ASP A 292 0.65 13.15 13.13
C ASP A 292 1.03 12.51 14.49
N ALA A 293 2.13 11.75 14.53
CA ALA A 293 2.59 10.97 15.67
C ALA A 293 4.10 11.09 15.87
N LEU A 294 4.52 11.52 17.07
CA LEU A 294 5.93 11.70 17.42
C LEU A 294 6.30 10.93 18.68
N ALA A 295 7.36 10.13 18.62
CA ALA A 295 8.03 9.54 19.78
C ALA A 295 9.19 10.43 20.25
N ILE A 296 9.39 10.52 21.56
CA ILE A 296 10.55 11.20 22.17
C ILE A 296 11.23 10.25 23.14
N HIS A 297 12.45 9.88 22.80
CA HIS A 297 13.37 9.06 23.58
C HIS A 297 14.31 9.98 24.36
N GLY A 298 14.62 9.64 25.61
CA GLY A 298 15.46 10.50 26.44
C GLY A 298 15.49 10.13 27.92
N GLY A 299 16.29 10.90 28.66
CA GLY A 299 16.62 10.64 30.05
C GLY A 299 15.93 11.55 31.06
N ALA A 300 16.25 11.31 32.33
CA ALA A 300 15.72 12.06 33.47
C ALA A 300 16.24 13.50 33.57
N ASP A 301 17.26 13.85 32.81
CA ASP A 301 17.81 15.19 32.63
C ASP A 301 17.11 16.00 31.54
N ASP A 302 16.26 15.36 30.73
CA ASP A 302 15.53 16.03 29.68
C ASP A 302 14.20 16.63 30.17
N THR A 303 13.84 17.76 29.57
CA THR A 303 12.57 18.45 29.77
C THR A 303 11.89 18.73 28.44
N VAL A 304 10.65 18.28 28.30
CA VAL A 304 9.80 18.58 27.15
C VAL A 304 8.61 19.44 27.61
N THR A 305 8.51 20.65 27.05
CA THR A 305 7.38 21.55 27.28
C THR A 305 6.42 21.48 26.10
N VAL A 306 5.18 21.05 26.31
CA VAL A 306 4.15 20.96 25.26
C VAL A 306 2.88 21.67 25.68
N ALA A 307 2.71 22.89 25.17
CA ALA A 307 1.54 23.69 25.51
C ALA A 307 0.26 23.04 24.95
N GLY A 308 -0.71 22.79 25.83
CA GLY A 308 -2.01 22.23 25.44
C GLY A 308 -2.01 20.71 25.24
N ALA A 309 -0.93 20.01 25.59
CA ALA A 309 -0.94 18.56 25.66
C ALA A 309 -1.89 18.06 26.77
N VAL A 310 -2.56 16.95 26.52
CA VAL A 310 -3.40 16.25 27.49
C VAL A 310 -2.91 14.81 27.57
N GLN A 311 -2.39 14.42 28.74
CA GLN A 311 -1.98 13.04 28.96
C GLN A 311 -3.19 12.12 28.92
N THR A 312 -3.08 11.03 28.16
CA THR A 312 -4.08 9.97 28.10
C THR A 312 -3.84 8.94 29.22
N SER A 313 -4.72 7.94 29.33
CA SER A 313 -4.46 6.77 30.19
C SER A 313 -3.62 5.68 29.53
N GLN A 314 -3.22 5.87 28.26
CA GLN A 314 -2.46 4.89 27.52
C GLN A 314 -0.97 4.97 27.87
N VAL A 315 -0.34 3.81 27.89
CA VAL A 315 1.11 3.64 27.98
C VAL A 315 1.50 2.68 26.86
N VAL A 316 2.51 3.06 26.08
CA VAL A 316 3.06 2.23 24.99
C VAL A 316 4.45 1.78 25.42
N GLU A 317 4.82 0.55 25.06
CA GLU A 317 6.17 0.03 25.27
C GLU A 317 6.90 -0.01 23.92
N MET A 318 8.04 0.68 23.81
CA MET A 318 8.91 0.66 22.63
C MET A 318 10.32 0.28 23.08
N ASN A 319 10.89 -0.77 22.49
CA ASN A 319 12.24 -1.28 22.81
C ASN A 319 12.51 -1.53 24.31
N GLY A 320 11.48 -1.93 25.07
CA GLY A 320 11.58 -2.20 26.50
C GLY A 320 11.45 -0.97 27.40
N GLN A 321 11.20 0.22 26.83
CA GLN A 321 10.93 1.46 27.55
C GLN A 321 9.45 1.82 27.49
N ASN A 322 8.94 2.45 28.54
CA ASN A 322 7.53 2.85 28.62
C ASN A 322 7.37 4.33 28.27
N TYR A 323 6.32 4.64 27.51
CA TYR A 323 6.00 5.98 27.03
C TYR A 323 4.62 6.39 27.53
N ASN A 324 4.54 7.60 28.06
CA ASN A 324 3.26 8.24 28.31
C ASN A 324 2.73 8.82 27.00
N VAL A 325 1.47 8.54 26.68
CA VAL A 325 0.83 9.06 25.47
C VAL A 325 0.05 10.33 25.80
N TYR A 326 0.27 11.39 25.02
CA TYR A 326 -0.41 12.66 25.09
C TYR A 326 -1.12 12.95 23.77
N THR A 327 -2.29 13.55 23.85
CA THR A 327 -2.95 14.20 22.70
C THR A 327 -2.61 15.68 22.75
N VAL A 328 -2.16 16.26 21.64
CA VAL A 328 -1.77 17.67 21.56
C VAL A 328 -2.74 18.43 20.67
N GLY A 329 -3.26 19.55 21.17
CA GLY A 329 -4.16 20.42 20.41
C GLY A 329 -5.53 19.81 20.09
N ASP A 330 -6.08 20.18 18.93
CA ASP A 330 -7.46 19.86 18.53
C ASP A 330 -7.56 18.86 17.37
N THR A 331 -6.45 18.57 16.67
CA THR A 331 -6.44 17.60 15.55
C THR A 331 -6.32 16.15 16.01
N GLY A 332 -5.84 15.94 17.24
CA GLY A 332 -5.59 14.62 17.78
C GLY A 332 -4.16 14.14 17.60
N THR A 333 -3.20 15.03 17.29
CA THR A 333 -1.76 14.76 17.25
C THR A 333 -1.33 13.92 18.44
N SER A 334 -0.69 12.78 18.16
CA SER A 334 -0.23 11.84 19.17
C SER A 334 1.23 12.12 19.52
N LEU A 335 1.51 12.24 20.81
CA LEU A 335 2.87 12.44 21.31
C LEU A 335 3.19 11.38 22.36
N MET A 336 4.22 10.59 22.12
CA MET A 336 4.67 9.51 22.99
C MET A 336 5.99 9.94 23.63
N ILE A 337 6.00 10.21 24.93
CA ILE A 337 7.19 10.68 25.63
C ILE A 337 7.62 9.61 26.62
N GLU A 338 8.90 9.21 26.56
CA GLU A 338 9.48 8.26 27.50
C GLU A 338 9.24 8.70 28.96
N GLN A 339 8.93 7.74 29.84
CA GLN A 339 8.50 8.03 31.21
C GLN A 339 9.55 8.70 32.09
N ASP A 340 10.82 8.60 31.71
CA ASP A 340 11.91 9.20 32.48
C ASP A 340 12.05 10.71 32.19
N ILE A 341 11.52 11.21 31.07
CA ILE A 341 11.59 12.63 30.69
C ILE A 341 10.64 13.49 31.55
N THR A 342 11.10 14.68 31.94
CA THR A 342 10.25 15.66 32.63
C THR A 342 9.32 16.38 31.64
N VAL A 343 8.00 16.25 31.81
CA VAL A 343 7.01 16.90 30.93
C VAL A 343 6.37 18.12 31.59
N ILE A 344 6.33 19.25 30.88
CA ILE A 344 5.66 20.50 31.27
C ILE A 344 4.54 20.80 30.27
N ILE A 345 3.34 21.12 30.77
CA ILE A 345 2.13 21.38 29.96
C ILE A 345 1.64 22.81 30.18
#